data_AF-A0A7Y7XJQ7-F1
#
_entry.id   AF-A0A7Y7XJQ7-F1
#
_cell.length_a   1.000
_cell.length_b   1.000
_cell.length_c   1.000
_cell.angle_alpha   90.00
_cell.angle_beta   90.00
_cell.angle_gamma   90.00
#
_symmetry.space_group_name_H-M   'P 1'
#
loop_
_entity.id
_entity.type
_entity.pdbx_description
1 polymer ?
#
loop_
_entity_poly.entity_id
_entity_poly.type
_entity_poly.pdbx_seq_one_letter_code
_entity_poly.pdbx_strand_id
1 'polypeptide(L)' 'MKMTKNAAKAAMIAKFTAEAMSLATAGISENQRRFLKVGLSRGKELEPTGVLAGARS' A
#
# COMPACT_ATOMS: atom_id res chain seq x y z
N MET A 1 15.64 -26.35 -14.16
CA MET A 1 15.86 -25.94 -12.75
C MET A 1 14.49 -25.78 -12.08
N LYS A 2 14.11 -26.63 -11.12
CA LYS A 2 12.83 -26.46 -10.40
C LYS A 2 12.99 -25.32 -9.39
N MET A 3 12.32 -24.20 -9.64
CA MET A 3 12.22 -23.10 -8.67
C MET A 3 11.57 -23.66 -7.39
N THR A 4 12.24 -23.50 -6.25
CA THR A 4 11.63 -23.81 -4.95
C THR A 4 10.46 -22.84 -4.72
N LYS A 5 9.39 -23.26 -4.04
CA LYS A 5 8.22 -22.40 -3.77
C LYS A 5 8.61 -21.03 -3.18
N ASN A 6 9.70 -20.99 -2.40
CA ASN A 6 10.22 -19.76 -1.81
C ASN A 6 10.80 -18.80 -2.85
N ALA A 7 11.52 -19.30 -3.86
CA ALA A 7 12.06 -18.48 -4.94
C ALA A 7 10.95 -17.90 -5.82
N ALA A 8 9.90 -18.68 -6.11
CA ALA A 8 8.73 -18.19 -6.85
C ALA A 8 7.98 -17.09 -6.08
N LYS A 9 7.83 -17.23 -4.76
CA LYS A 9 7.20 -16.21 -3.91
C LYS A 9 8.02 -14.92 -3.85
N ALA A 10 9.34 -15.02 -3.73
CA ALA A 10 10.23 -13.86 -3.72
C ALA A 10 10.17 -13.09 -5.06
N ALA A 11 10.16 -13.80 -6.19
CA ALA A 11 10.01 -13.19 -7.51
C ALA A 11 8.65 -12.47 -7.67
N MET A 12 7.58 -13.07 -7.14
CA MET A 12 6.25 -12.46 -7.15
C MET A 12 6.18 -11.19 -6.30
N ILE A 13 6.79 -11.19 -5.11
CA ILE A 13 6.88 -10.00 -4.26
C ILE A 13 7.63 -8.89 -5.01
N ALA A 14 8.81 -9.17 -5.55
CA ALA A 14 9.61 -8.19 -6.26
C ALA A 14 8.86 -7.57 -7.45
N LYS A 15 8.11 -8.38 -8.21
CA LYS A 15 7.26 -7.92 -9.32
C LYS A 15 6.19 -6.94 -8.82
N PHE A 16 5.43 -7.31 -7.80
CA PHE A 16 4.35 -6.46 -7.29
C PHE A 16 4.87 -5.20 -6.60
N THR A 17 6.04 -5.24 -5.95
CA THR A 17 6.68 -4.04 -5.41
C THR A 17 7.07 -3.07 -6.52
N ALA A 18 7.68 -3.56 -7.60
CA ALA A 18 8.05 -2.73 -8.75
C ALA A 18 6.82 -2.11 -9.43
N GLU A 19 5.74 -2.88 -9.57
CA GLU A 19 4.48 -2.40 -10.14
C GLU A 19 3.81 -1.34 -9.25
N ALA A 20 3.77 -1.56 -7.93
CA ALA A 20 3.26 -0.58 -6.97
C ALA A 20 4.07 0.72 -6.99
N MET A 21 5.41 0.63 -7.06
CA MET A 21 6.27 1.81 -7.20
C MET A 21 6.02 2.53 -8.52
N SER A 22 5.94 1.81 -9.63
CA SER A 22 5.61 2.38 -10.94
C SER A 22 4.28 3.12 -10.90
N LEU A 23 3.23 2.51 -10.35
CA LEU A 23 1.91 3.12 -10.19
C LEU A 23 1.92 4.34 -9.26
N ALA A 24 2.72 4.31 -8.19
CA ALA A 24 2.91 5.46 -7.31
C ALA A 24 3.68 6.61 -8.00
N THR A 25 4.63 6.29 -8.90
CA THR A 25 5.44 7.28 -9.62
C THR A 25 4.81 7.79 -10.91
N ALA A 26 3.83 7.08 -11.50
CA ALA A 26 3.19 7.42 -12.77
C ALA A 26 2.29 8.68 -12.73
N GLY A 27 2.47 9.53 -11.72
CA GLY A 27 1.70 10.74 -11.52
C GLY A 27 0.46 10.45 -10.70
N ILE A 28 0.58 10.56 -9.38
CA ILE A 28 -0.56 10.66 -8.47
C ILE A 28 -1.43 11.82 -8.99
N SER A 29 -2.65 11.52 -9.43
CA SER A 29 -3.59 12.57 -9.86
C SER A 29 -3.83 13.53 -8.70
N GLU A 30 -4.19 14.78 -9.00
CA GLU A 30 -4.42 15.78 -7.94
C GLU A 30 -5.46 15.29 -6.91
N ASN A 31 -6.45 14.51 -7.35
CA ASN A 31 -7.43 13.86 -6.49
C ASN A 31 -6.80 12.82 -5.56
N GLN A 32 -5.94 11.93 -6.07
CA GLN A 32 -5.24 10.94 -5.25
C GLN A 32 -4.31 11.62 -4.24
N ARG A 33 -3.63 12.70 -4.64
CA ARG A 33 -2.78 13.50 -3.74
C ARG A 33 -3.63 14.12 -2.62
N ARG A 34 -4.82 14.60 -2.95
CA ARG A 34 -5.77 15.16 -1.98
C ARG A 34 -6.25 14.09 -0.98
N PHE A 35 -6.60 12.90 -1.46
CA PHE A 35 -6.96 11.78 -0.59
C PHE A 35 -5.83 11.37 0.34
N LEU A 36 -4.61 11.22 -0.16
CA LEU A 36 -3.44 10.91 0.66
C LEU A 36 -3.16 12.00 1.70
N LYS A 37 -3.26 13.28 1.31
CA LYS A 37 -3.08 14.41 2.23
C LYS A 37 -4.14 14.42 3.34
N VAL A 38 -5.40 14.17 3.01
CA VAL A 38 -6.49 14.08 4.00
C VAL A 38 -6.32 12.87 4.89
N GLY A 39 -6.00 11.69 4.34
CA GLY A 39 -5.71 10.48 5.11
C GLY A 39 -4.53 10.66 6.06
N LEU A 40 -3.46 11.34 5.65
CA LEU A 40 -2.31 11.61 6.52
C LEU A 40 -2.63 12.60 7.65
N SER A 41 -3.39 13.66 7.34
CA SER A 41 -3.68 14.74 8.29
C SER A 41 -4.81 14.40 9.25
N ARG A 42 -5.83 13.66 8.80
CA ARG A 42 -7.05 13.36 9.57
C ARG A 42 -7.30 11.87 9.76
N GLY A 43 -6.49 10.99 9.19
CA GLY A 43 -6.75 9.54 9.24
C GLY A 43 -6.80 8.97 10.66
N LYS A 44 -6.05 9.56 11.61
CA LYS A 44 -6.14 9.19 13.03
C LYS A 44 -7.42 9.66 13.71
N GLU A 45 -7.95 10.82 13.29
CA GLU A 45 -9.19 11.38 13.84
C GLU A 45 -10.43 10.74 13.20
N LEU A 46 -10.30 10.33 11.93
CA LEU A 46 -11.33 9.66 11.12
C LEU A 46 -11.20 8.14 11.15
N GLU A 47 -10.32 7.59 11.99
CA GLU A 47 -10.16 6.16 12.11
C GLU A 47 -11.48 5.56 12.61
N PRO A 48 -12.05 4.55 11.92
CA PRO A 48 -13.29 3.94 12.36
C PRO A 48 -13.08 3.28 13.73
N THR A 49 -14.00 3.53 14.66
CA THR A 49 -13.96 2.91 15.98
C THR A 49 -14.40 1.45 15.95
N GLY A 50 -13.95 0.65 16.91
CA GLY A 50 -14.42 -0.72 17.11
C GLY A 50 -13.65 -1.75 16.27
N VAL A 51 -14.35 -2.74 15.72
CA VAL A 51 -13.73 -3.89 15.01
C VAL A 51 -12.99 -3.51 13.72
N LEU A 52 -13.23 -2.29 13.21
CA LEU A 52 -12.57 -1.73 12.04
C LEU A 52 -11.38 -0.84 12.39
N ALA A 53 -11.14 -0.57 13.68
CA ALA A 53 -9.96 0.19 14.11
C ALA A 53 -8.69 -0.62 13.84
N GLY A 54 -7.65 0.06 13.38
CA GLY A 54 -6.32 -0.53 13.26
C GLY A 54 -5.79 -0.97 14.62
N ALA A 55 -4.84 -1.91 14.60
CA ALA A 55 -4.16 -2.33 15.81
C ALA A 55 -3.50 -1.11 16.47
N ARG A 56 -3.87 -0.83 17.73
CA ARG A 56 -3.20 0.21 18.51
C ARG A 56 -1.81 -0.28 18.90
N SER A 57 -0.78 0.37 18.38
CA SER A 57 0.63 0.21 18.81
C SER A 57 0.92 1.04 20.05
#